data_AF-A0A4P9XY61-F1
#
_entry.id   AF-A0A4P9XY61-F1
#
_cell.length_a   1.000
_cell.length_b   1.000
_cell.length_c   1.000
_cell.angle_alpha   90.00
_cell.angle_beta   90.00
_cell.angle_gamma   90.00
#
_symmetry.space_group_name_H-M   'P 1'
#
loop_
_entity.id
_entity.type
_entity.pdbx_description
1 polymer ?
#
loop_
_entity_poly.entity_id
_entity_poly.type
_entity_poly.pdbx_seq_one_letter_code
_entity_poly.pdbx_strand_id
1 'polypeptide(L)'
;MPPSKQGNNTAILIEHFGFPAVAFVDDVINSVNDHLYTASEGISRMVEGELGVSEEGEQGTHMFETLMESSIDKAFDVFELYTLQHTLSIHPDVNIELPHYETLDLSIKAKEEEELDAAISQARSALLK
;
A
#
# COMPACT_ATOMS: atom_id res chain seq x y z
N MET A 1 2.93 -30.31 3.46
CA MET A 1 2.28 -29.87 4.73
C MET A 1 1.27 -28.83 4.31
N PRO A 2 -0.04 -28.98 4.62
CA PRO A 2 -1.01 -27.95 4.23
C PRO A 2 -0.55 -26.64 4.87
N PRO A 3 -0.53 -25.52 4.13
CA PRO A 3 -0.13 -24.25 4.71
C PRO A 3 -1.01 -24.00 5.94
N SER A 4 -0.33 -23.80 7.06
CA SER A 4 -0.93 -23.50 8.36
C SER A 4 -2.03 -22.45 8.20
N LYS A 5 -3.16 -22.67 8.88
CA LYS A 5 -4.30 -21.75 9.08
C LYS A 5 -3.93 -20.45 9.83
N GLN A 6 -2.76 -19.92 9.55
CA GLN A 6 -2.20 -18.69 10.08
C GLN A 6 -1.08 -18.24 9.13
N GLY A 7 -1.38 -18.27 7.82
CA GLY A 7 -0.54 -17.62 6.83
C GLY A 7 -0.59 -16.13 7.08
N ASN A 8 0.57 -15.50 7.20
CA ASN A 8 0.73 -14.07 7.43
C ASN A 8 -0.27 -13.27 6.55
N ASN A 9 -1.35 -12.74 7.14
CA ASN A 9 -2.44 -12.07 6.40
C ASN A 9 -1.89 -10.99 5.45
N THR A 10 -0.78 -10.36 5.83
CA THR A 10 -0.05 -9.40 5.00
C THR A 10 0.42 -9.97 3.66
N ALA A 11 0.88 -11.22 3.61
CA ALA A 11 1.36 -11.84 2.36
C ALA A 11 0.20 -12.07 1.37
N ILE A 12 -0.94 -12.58 1.86
CA ILE A 12 -2.15 -12.78 1.04
C ILE A 12 -2.67 -11.43 0.54
N LEU A 13 -2.67 -10.40 1.39
CA LEU A 13 -3.08 -9.06 1.01
C LEU A 13 -2.15 -8.44 -0.05
N ILE A 14 -0.83 -8.58 0.13
CA ILE A 14 0.16 -8.13 -0.87
C ILE A 14 -0.05 -8.86 -2.19
N GLU A 15 -0.26 -10.17 -2.16
CA GLU A 15 -0.50 -10.96 -3.36
C GLU A 15 -1.80 -10.55 -4.05
N HIS A 16 -2.86 -10.29 -3.29
CA HIS A 16 -4.16 -9.85 -3.82
C HIS A 16 -4.11 -8.45 -4.44
N PHE A 17 -3.53 -7.48 -3.73
CA PHE A 17 -3.48 -6.09 -4.17
C PHE A 17 -2.34 -5.82 -5.17
N GLY A 18 -1.29 -6.63 -5.15
CA GLY A 18 -0.06 -6.40 -5.91
C GLY A 18 0.86 -5.33 -5.31
N PHE A 19 0.52 -4.80 -4.13
CA PHE A 19 1.33 -3.83 -3.40
C PHE A 19 1.13 -3.97 -1.88
N PRO A 20 2.10 -3.53 -1.06
CA PRO A 20 1.92 -3.45 0.39
C PRO A 20 0.91 -2.38 0.78
N ALA A 21 -0.04 -2.70 1.67
CA ALA A 21 -1.04 -1.74 2.16
C ALA A 21 -0.42 -0.47 2.76
N VAL A 22 0.74 -0.59 3.41
CA VAL A 22 1.50 0.56 3.94
C VAL A 22 1.92 1.51 2.82
N ALA A 23 2.38 0.99 1.68
CA ALA A 23 2.79 1.82 0.55
C ALA A 23 1.62 2.66 -0.01
N PHE A 24 0.40 2.10 -0.03
CA PHE A 24 -0.79 2.87 -0.42
C PHE A 24 -1.08 4.02 0.55
N VAL A 25 -0.95 3.77 1.86
CA VAL A 25 -1.16 4.82 2.87
C VAL A 25 -0.09 5.89 2.76
N ASP A 26 1.18 5.51 2.60
CA ASP A 26 2.30 6.43 2.39
C ASP A 26 2.06 7.34 1.17
N ASP A 27 1.63 6.77 0.05
CA ASP A 27 1.32 7.54 -1.17
C ASP A 27 0.20 8.56 -0.94
N VAL A 28 -0.83 8.20 -0.15
CA VAL A 28 -1.91 9.13 0.22
C VAL A 28 -1.38 10.26 1.11
N ILE A 29 -0.58 9.94 2.14
CA ILE A 29 -0.01 10.94 3.05
C ILE A 29 0.89 11.91 2.27
N ASN A 30 1.76 11.39 1.42
CA ASN A 30 2.63 12.19 0.56
C ASN A 30 1.81 13.12 -0.34
N SER A 31 0.76 12.59 -0.98
CA SER A 31 -0.12 13.39 -1.81
C SER A 31 -0.77 14.53 -1.02
N VAL A 32 -1.24 14.28 0.20
CA VAL A 32 -1.88 15.31 1.04
C VAL A 32 -0.89 16.40 1.44
N ASN A 33 0.35 16.03 1.77
CA ASN A 33 1.42 17.00 2.08
C ASN A 33 1.75 17.86 0.85
N ASP A 34 1.88 17.26 -0.33
CA ASP A 34 2.12 18.01 -1.58
C ASP A 34 0.99 19.02 -1.87
N HIS A 35 -0.26 18.63 -1.65
CA HIS A 35 -1.42 19.51 -1.80
C HIS A 35 -1.46 20.61 -0.73
N LEU A 36 -1.01 20.32 0.50
CA LEU A 36 -0.89 21.32 1.55
C LEU A 36 0.09 22.42 1.13
N TYR A 37 1.30 22.06 0.70
CA TYR A 37 2.29 23.05 0.26
C TYR A 37 1.80 23.85 -0.94
N THR A 38 1.18 23.18 -1.92
CA THR A 38 0.57 23.85 -3.07
C THR A 38 -0.51 24.86 -2.66
N ALA A 39 -1.36 24.49 -1.69
CA ALA A 39 -2.40 25.38 -1.17
C ALA A 39 -1.82 26.53 -0.33
N SER A 40 -0.80 26.26 0.50
CA SER A 40 -0.08 27.26 1.30
C SER A 40 0.54 28.32 0.40
N GLU A 41 1.22 27.91 -0.68
CA GLU A 41 1.74 28.83 -1.69
C GLU A 41 0.64 29.67 -2.35
N GLY A 42 -0.49 29.06 -2.67
CA GLY A 42 -1.65 29.76 -3.24
C GLY A 42 -2.19 30.84 -2.30
N ILE A 43 -2.29 30.53 -1.00
CA ILE A 43 -2.70 31.47 0.04
C ILE A 43 -1.67 32.57 0.21
N SER A 44 -0.37 32.24 0.22
CA SER A 44 0.71 33.23 0.32
C SER A 44 0.65 34.26 -0.82
N ARG A 45 0.52 33.79 -2.07
CA ARG A 45 0.36 34.68 -3.24
C ARG A 45 -0.91 35.55 -3.14
N MET A 46 -2.01 35.01 -2.62
CA MET A 46 -3.24 35.76 -2.41
C MET A 46 -3.06 36.86 -1.36
N VAL A 47 -2.41 36.56 -0.23
CA VAL A 47 -2.12 37.52 0.84
C VAL A 47 -1.21 38.63 0.33
N GLU A 48 -0.15 38.29 -0.41
CA GLU A 48 0.73 39.29 -1.04
C GLU A 48 -0.01 40.15 -2.07
N GLY A 49 -0.96 39.59 -2.81
CA GLY A 49 -1.77 40.32 -3.79
C GLY A 49 -2.68 41.37 -3.15
N GLU A 50 -3.23 41.09 -1.97
CA GLU A 50 -4.16 41.97 -1.27
C GLU A 50 -3.47 42.96 -0.32
N LEU A 51 -2.45 42.50 0.43
CA LEU A 51 -1.77 43.29 1.47
C LEU A 51 -0.43 43.87 1.00
N GLY A 52 0.05 43.46 -0.18
CA GLY A 52 1.43 43.70 -0.59
C GLY A 52 2.42 42.80 0.16
N VAL A 53 3.70 42.93 -0.18
CA VAL A 53 4.78 42.23 0.53
C VAL A 53 4.90 42.84 1.92
N SER A 54 4.58 42.06 2.95
CA SER A 54 4.64 42.47 4.35
C SER A 54 5.14 41.33 5.24
N GLU A 55 5.92 41.68 6.26
CA GLU A 55 6.45 40.72 7.24
C GLU A 55 5.32 40.02 8.02
N GLU A 56 4.24 40.74 8.32
CA GLU A 56 3.06 40.18 8.98
C GLU A 56 2.34 39.15 8.10
N GLY A 57 2.24 39.41 6.79
CA GLY A 57 1.66 38.47 5.83
C GLY A 57 2.48 37.19 5.71
N GLU A 58 3.80 37.31 5.56
CA GLU A 58 4.73 36.18 5.50
C GLU A 58 4.65 35.33 6.78
N GLN A 59 4.76 35.96 7.96
CA GLN A 59 4.65 35.28 9.25
C GLN A 59 3.28 34.59 9.40
N GLY A 60 2.19 35.26 9.02
CA GLY A 60 0.85 34.68 9.07
C GLY A 60 0.71 33.43 8.20
N THR A 61 1.26 33.46 6.98
CA THR A 61 1.24 32.31 6.06
C THR A 61 2.10 31.15 6.57
N HIS A 62 3.26 31.43 7.15
CA HIS A 62 4.12 30.40 7.74
C HIS A 62 3.46 29.75 8.96
N MET A 63 2.81 30.54 9.82
CA MET A 63 2.04 30.01 10.95
C MET A 63 0.85 29.15 10.48
N PHE A 64 0.17 29.56 9.42
CA PHE A 64 -0.90 28.76 8.80
C PHE A 64 -0.38 27.40 8.33
N GLU A 65 0.75 27.39 7.61
CA GLU A 65 1.38 26.16 7.13
C GLU A 65 1.70 25.21 8.29
N THR A 66 2.40 25.71 9.32
CA THR A 66 2.78 24.92 10.50
C THR A 66 1.55 24.34 11.22
N LEU A 67 0.48 25.13 11.35
CA LEU A 67 -0.77 24.67 11.98
C LEU A 67 -1.44 23.58 11.15
N MET A 68 -1.45 23.72 9.83
CA MET A 68 -2.03 22.74 8.93
C MET A 68 -1.22 21.45 8.89
N GLU A 69 0.11 21.53 8.86
CA GLU A 69 1.01 20.36 8.98
C GLU A 69 0.68 19.56 10.24
N SER A 70 0.63 20.23 11.40
CA SER A 70 0.30 19.58 12.67
C SER A 70 -1.11 18.97 12.69
N SER A 71 -2.08 19.63 12.06
CA SER A 71 -3.45 19.11 11.99
C SER A 71 -3.58 17.92 11.04
N ILE A 72 -2.88 17.95 9.92
CA ILE A 72 -2.88 16.89 8.91
C ILE A 72 -2.17 15.66 9.48
N ASP A 73 -0.96 15.82 10.02
CA ASP A 73 -0.18 14.74 10.65
C ASP A 73 -1.04 13.93 11.63
N LYS A 74 -1.65 14.61 12.61
CA LYS A 74 -2.51 13.98 13.61
C LYS A 74 -3.75 13.29 13.01
N ALA A 75 -4.36 13.88 11.98
CA ALA A 75 -5.53 13.28 11.35
C ALA A 75 -5.14 12.06 10.50
N PHE A 76 -4.00 12.13 9.83
CA PHE A 76 -3.52 11.10 8.93
C PHE A 76 -2.84 9.93 9.66
N ASP A 77 -2.31 10.12 10.87
CA ASP A 77 -1.96 9.04 11.80
C ASP A 77 -3.18 8.16 12.12
N VAL A 78 -4.32 8.79 12.42
CA VAL A 78 -5.57 8.06 12.72
C VAL A 78 -6.08 7.35 11.47
N PHE A 79 -5.98 8.01 10.31
CA PHE A 79 -6.33 7.40 9.03
C PHE A 79 -5.45 6.18 8.71
N GLU A 80 -4.14 6.27 8.89
CA GLU A 80 -3.20 5.16 8.69
C GLU A 80 -3.60 3.98 9.55
N LEU A 81 -3.71 4.21 10.87
CA LEU A 81 -4.06 3.15 11.82
C LEU A 81 -5.41 2.51 11.48
N TYR A 82 -6.43 3.32 11.20
CA TYR A 82 -7.75 2.80 10.88
C TYR A 82 -7.72 1.97 9.60
N THR A 83 -7.09 2.49 8.55
CA THR A 83 -7.04 1.86 7.23
C THR A 83 -6.30 0.53 7.29
N LEU A 84 -5.13 0.48 7.93
CA LEU A 84 -4.32 -0.73 8.04
C LEU A 84 -4.95 -1.79 8.97
N GLN A 85 -5.73 -1.36 9.97
CA GLN A 85 -6.35 -2.28 10.92
C GLN A 85 -7.73 -2.79 10.49
N HIS A 86 -8.50 -2.01 9.73
CA HIS A 86 -9.91 -2.31 9.46
C HIS A 86 -10.29 -2.38 7.98
N THR A 87 -9.62 -1.62 7.11
CA THR A 87 -9.98 -1.55 5.68
C THR A 87 -9.13 -2.50 4.85
N LEU A 88 -7.81 -2.42 5.01
CA LEU A 88 -6.82 -3.22 4.28
C LEU A 88 -6.30 -4.35 5.17
N SER A 89 -7.21 -5.03 5.85
CA SER A 89 -6.90 -6.13 6.78
C SER A 89 -7.86 -7.30 6.60
N ILE A 90 -7.41 -8.49 7.02
CA ILE A 90 -8.22 -9.70 7.05
C ILE A 90 -8.47 -10.05 8.51
N HIS A 91 -9.75 -10.26 8.85
CA HIS A 91 -10.13 -10.70 10.18
C HIS A 91 -9.51 -12.09 10.48
N PRO A 92 -8.94 -12.32 11.67
CA PRO A 92 -8.22 -13.58 11.98
C PRO A 92 -9.09 -14.84 11.85
N ASP A 93 -10.41 -14.70 12.03
CA ASP A 93 -11.35 -15.82 11.92
C ASP A 93 -11.82 -16.10 10.48
N VAL A 94 -11.37 -15.31 9.50
CA VAL A 94 -11.74 -15.47 8.09
C VAL A 94 -10.56 -16.03 7.32
N ASN A 95 -10.74 -17.21 6.72
CA ASN A 95 -9.79 -17.74 5.75
C ASN A 95 -10.17 -17.23 4.36
N ILE A 96 -9.20 -16.62 3.68
CA ILE A 96 -9.35 -16.17 2.29
C ILE A 96 -8.50 -17.08 1.41
N GLU A 97 -9.10 -17.58 0.34
CA GLU A 97 -8.41 -18.26 -0.76
C GLU A 97 -8.49 -17.36 -1.99
N LEU A 98 -7.35 -17.09 -2.62
CA LEU A 98 -7.33 -16.26 -3.84
C LEU A 98 -7.74 -17.11 -5.06
N PRO A 99 -8.40 -16.51 -6.07
CA PRO A 99 -8.94 -17.28 -7.21
C PRO A 99 -7.90 -18.14 -7.95
N HIS A 100 -6.65 -17.70 -8.02
CA HIS A 100 -5.57 -18.45 -8.68
C HIS A 100 -5.06 -19.67 -7.88
N TYR A 101 -5.52 -19.85 -6.64
CA TYR A 101 -5.30 -21.08 -5.88
C TYR A 101 -6.36 -22.15 -6.11
N GLU A 102 -7.55 -21.80 -6.65
CA GLU A 102 -8.66 -22.76 -6.83
C GLU A 102 -8.30 -23.94 -7.73
N THR A 103 -7.45 -23.71 -8.74
CA THR A 103 -7.02 -24.74 -9.70
C THR A 103 -5.72 -25.42 -9.30
N LEU A 104 -5.13 -25.06 -8.16
CA LEU A 104 -3.79 -25.49 -7.77
C LEU A 104 -3.88 -26.67 -6.79
N ASP A 105 -3.43 -27.84 -7.23
CA ASP A 105 -3.29 -29.00 -6.34
C ASP A 105 -1.98 -28.90 -5.54
N LEU A 106 -2.06 -28.30 -4.35
CA LEU A 106 -0.94 -28.19 -3.42
C LEU A 106 -0.70 -29.47 -2.59
N SER A 107 -1.41 -30.56 -2.88
CA SER A 107 -1.22 -31.85 -2.19
C SER A 107 -0.14 -32.73 -2.79
N ILE A 108 0.40 -32.33 -3.95
CA ILE A 108 1.47 -33.03 -4.68
C ILE A 108 2.71 -33.17 -3.79
N LYS A 109 3.29 -34.37 -3.76
CA LYS A 109 4.51 -34.64 -2.98
C LYS A 109 5.75 -34.21 -3.76
N ALA A 110 6.81 -33.83 -3.05
CA ALA A 110 8.09 -33.45 -3.66
C ALA A 110 8.65 -34.49 -4.65
N LYS A 111 8.41 -35.79 -4.38
CA LYS A 111 8.80 -36.87 -5.29
C LYS A 111 7.99 -36.86 -6.61
N GLU A 112 6.69 -36.58 -6.52
CA GLU A 112 5.80 -36.50 -7.69
C GLU A 112 6.17 -35.26 -8.54
N GLU A 113 6.52 -34.15 -7.91
CA GLU A 113 7.04 -32.94 -8.57
C GLU A 113 8.35 -33.21 -9.32
N GLU A 114 9.31 -33.91 -8.69
CA GLU A 114 10.58 -34.31 -9.34
C GLU A 114 10.37 -35.22 -10.55
N GLU A 115 9.42 -36.17 -10.45
CA GLU A 115 9.04 -37.06 -11.55
C GLU A 115 8.39 -36.28 -12.71
N LEU A 116 7.54 -35.30 -12.41
CA LEU A 116 6.93 -34.40 -13.40
C LEU A 116 7.98 -33.55 -14.13
N ASP A 117 8.91 -32.93 -13.41
CA ASP A 117 9.99 -32.13 -13.99
C ASP A 117 10.88 -32.95 -14.94
N ALA A 118 11.22 -34.17 -14.53
CA ALA A 118 11.96 -35.11 -15.37
C ALA A 118 11.19 -35.44 -16.66
N ALA A 119 9.88 -35.70 -16.56
CA ALA A 119 9.03 -35.98 -17.72
C ALA A 119 8.92 -34.78 -18.67
N ILE A 120 8.77 -33.55 -18.14
CA ILE A 120 8.74 -32.31 -18.93
C ILE A 120 10.06 -32.11 -19.68
N SER A 121 11.19 -32.30 -19.01
CA SER A 121 12.53 -32.19 -19.62
C SER A 121 12.72 -33.20 -20.76
N GLN A 122 12.28 -34.44 -20.54
CA GLN A 122 12.32 -35.48 -21.56
C GLN A 122 11.44 -35.13 -22.77
N ALA A 123 10.19 -34.70 -22.55
CA ALA A 123 9.28 -34.30 -23.62
C ALA A 123 9.84 -33.12 -24.44
N ARG A 124 10.43 -32.12 -23.77
CA ARG A 124 11.09 -30.99 -24.42
C ARG A 124 12.25 -31.43 -25.30
N SER A 125 13.08 -32.37 -24.83
CA SER A 125 14.21 -32.91 -25.61
C SER A 125 13.78 -33.68 -26.86
N ALA A 126 12.59 -34.30 -26.82
CA ALA A 126 12.04 -35.06 -27.93
C ALA A 126 11.42 -34.15 -29.02
N LEU A 127 10.85 -33.01 -28.63
CA LEU A 127 10.24 -32.04 -29.56
C LEU A 127 11.25 -31.12 -30.25
N LEU A 128 12.46 -30.97 -29.70
CA LEU A 128 13.55 -30.17 -30.27
C LEU A 128 14.49 -30.96 -31.21
N LYS A 129 14.12 -32.19 -31.57
CA LYS A 129 14.77 -33.01 -32.60
C LYS A 129 13.97 -32.96 -33.89
#